data_AF-A0A094LEQ3-F1
#
_entry.id   AF-A0A094LEQ3-F1
#
_cell.length_a   1.000
_cell.length_b   1.000
_cell.length_c   1.000
_cell.angle_alpha   90.00
_cell.angle_beta   90.00
_cell.angle_gamma   90.00
#
_symmetry.space_group_name_H-M   'P 1'
#
loop_
_entity.id
_entity.type
_entity.pdbx_description
1 polymer ?
#
loop_
_entity_poly.entity_id
_entity_poly.type
_entity_poly.pdbx_seq_one_letter_code
_entity_poly.pdbx_strand_id
1 'polypeptide(L)'
;IGEDVKPFTPGKAKELVMSLQQPAVFCNMAGDWPALHWNAKYLSAVLDGRTIQFRLGLKTVDLVPQFETRCSYVEATLEEFLVWSSGQPCLSGPFSCYEYSRYWAYADYKYVARIFEDKPEIFQDVRWSDFGFPGRSGKESTLWIGSEGANTPCHLDSYGCNLVLQVQGRKRWHLFPPGDTSFLYPTRIPYEESSIFSKVNVANPDLKRFPEFRNTTAHVVTLSPGQV
;
A
#
# COMPACT_ATOMS: atom_id res chain seq x y z
N ILE A 1 -2.30 -16.84 -27.44
CA ILE A 1 -1.95 -17.31 -26.08
C ILE A 1 -0.49 -17.70 -26.15
N GLY A 2 0.40 -16.72 -25.97
CA GLY A 2 1.82 -17.00 -25.74
C GLY A 2 1.97 -17.27 -24.25
N GLU A 3 2.75 -18.28 -23.87
CA GLU A 3 3.15 -18.43 -22.47
C GLU A 3 3.79 -17.11 -22.03
N ASP A 4 3.23 -16.46 -21.01
CA ASP A 4 3.83 -15.28 -20.39
C ASP A 4 5.10 -15.75 -19.67
N VAL A 5 6.20 -15.85 -20.44
CA VAL A 5 7.50 -16.18 -19.90
C VAL A 5 7.94 -15.04 -18.99
N LYS A 6 8.05 -15.33 -17.70
CA LYS A 6 8.54 -14.38 -16.70
C LYS A 6 9.92 -13.85 -17.12
N PRO A 7 10.18 -12.53 -17.00
CA PRO A 7 11.46 -11.96 -17.43
C PRO A 7 12.69 -12.54 -16.72
N PHE A 8 12.52 -13.02 -15.48
CA PHE A 8 13.59 -13.59 -14.68
C PHE A 8 13.20 -14.95 -14.14
N THR A 9 14.19 -15.85 -14.06
CA THR A 9 14.04 -17.08 -13.27
C THR A 9 13.97 -16.72 -11.77
N PRO A 10 13.38 -17.58 -10.92
CA PRO A 10 13.35 -17.39 -9.47
C PRO A 10 14.71 -17.04 -8.85
N GLY A 11 15.77 -17.72 -9.27
CA GLY A 11 17.13 -17.48 -8.79
C GLY A 11 17.63 -16.08 -9.17
N LYS A 12 17.41 -15.65 -10.42
CA LYS A 12 17.81 -14.33 -10.87
C LYS A 12 16.99 -13.21 -10.23
N ALA A 13 15.67 -13.42 -10.07
CA ALA A 13 14.80 -12.46 -9.39
C ALA A 13 15.26 -12.24 -7.94
N LYS A 14 15.58 -13.31 -7.21
CA LYS A 14 16.15 -13.20 -5.86
C LYS A 14 17.46 -12.45 -5.83
N GLU A 15 18.39 -12.77 -6.73
CA GLU A 15 19.69 -12.09 -6.83
C GLU A 15 19.49 -10.59 -7.05
N LEU A 16 18.58 -10.19 -7.94
CA LEU A 16 18.24 -8.77 -8.18
C LEU A 16 17.69 -8.13 -6.90
N VAL A 17 16.64 -8.71 -6.31
CA VAL A 17 16.00 -8.19 -5.09
C VAL A 17 17.02 -7.99 -3.95
N MET A 18 17.94 -8.93 -3.78
CA MET A 18 18.94 -8.89 -2.71
C MET A 18 20.15 -7.98 -3.00
N SER A 19 20.35 -7.56 -4.25
CA SER A 19 21.51 -6.74 -4.66
C SER A 19 21.17 -5.28 -4.98
N LEU A 20 19.90 -4.99 -5.28
CA LEU A 20 19.44 -3.63 -5.60
C LEU A 20 19.77 -2.64 -4.49
N GLN A 21 20.42 -1.53 -4.86
CA GLN A 21 20.70 -0.38 -4.00
C GLN A 21 19.78 0.81 -4.29
N GLN A 22 18.92 0.66 -5.29
CA GLN A 22 17.95 1.64 -5.75
C GLN A 22 16.60 0.94 -5.98
N PRO A 23 15.47 1.65 -5.84
CA PRO A 23 14.19 1.06 -6.14
C PRO A 23 14.09 0.65 -7.60
N ALA A 24 13.42 -0.47 -7.85
CA ALA A 24 13.18 -1.01 -9.18
C ALA A 24 11.72 -1.41 -9.32
N VAL A 25 11.24 -1.45 -10.57
CA VAL A 25 9.93 -2.03 -10.91
C VAL A 25 10.15 -3.30 -11.70
N PHE A 26 9.59 -4.39 -11.22
CA PHE A 26 9.56 -5.67 -11.91
C PHE A 26 8.28 -5.76 -12.73
N CYS A 27 8.40 -5.50 -14.03
CA CYS A 27 7.29 -5.69 -14.97
C CYS A 27 7.10 -7.17 -15.29
N ASN A 28 5.86 -7.62 -15.43
CA ASN A 28 5.48 -8.96 -15.92
C ASN A 28 6.01 -10.15 -15.10
N MET A 29 6.56 -9.94 -13.90
CA MET A 29 6.97 -11.03 -13.00
C MET A 29 5.78 -11.72 -12.32
N ALA A 30 4.66 -11.01 -12.17
CA ALA A 30 3.44 -11.50 -11.52
C ALA A 30 2.26 -11.68 -12.50
N GLY A 31 2.50 -11.65 -13.81
CA GLY A 31 1.44 -11.64 -14.85
C GLY A 31 0.50 -12.85 -14.81
N ASP A 32 0.98 -13.97 -14.29
CA ASP A 32 0.25 -15.24 -14.14
C ASP A 32 -0.18 -15.52 -12.69
N TRP A 33 -0.02 -14.56 -11.77
CA TRP A 33 -0.41 -14.74 -10.37
C TRP A 33 -1.94 -14.66 -10.24
N PRO A 34 -2.60 -15.65 -9.61
CA PRO A 34 -4.04 -15.58 -9.35
C PRO A 34 -4.43 -14.34 -8.53
N ALA A 35 -3.51 -13.82 -7.70
CA ALA A 35 -3.71 -12.60 -6.93
C ALA A 35 -4.01 -11.35 -7.80
N LEU A 36 -3.71 -11.36 -9.10
CA LEU A 36 -4.13 -10.28 -10.01
C LEU A 36 -5.65 -10.17 -10.15
N HIS A 37 -6.41 -11.22 -9.79
CA HIS A 37 -7.87 -11.18 -9.75
C HIS A 37 -8.43 -10.56 -8.47
N TRP A 38 -7.59 -10.24 -7.47
CA TRP A 38 -7.99 -9.65 -6.19
C TRP A 38 -8.38 -8.17 -6.30
N ASN A 39 -9.28 -7.84 -7.23
CA ASN A 39 -9.96 -6.55 -7.24
C ASN A 39 -10.96 -6.46 -6.07
N ALA A 40 -11.36 -5.24 -5.73
CA ALA A 40 -12.24 -4.98 -4.58
C ALA A 40 -13.58 -5.73 -4.64
N LYS A 41 -14.14 -5.98 -5.84
CA LYS A 41 -15.40 -6.76 -5.97
C LYS A 41 -15.17 -8.24 -5.64
N TYR A 42 -14.10 -8.83 -6.17
CA TYR A 42 -13.70 -10.21 -5.85
C TYR A 42 -13.44 -10.35 -4.35
N LEU A 43 -12.63 -9.47 -3.79
CA LEU A 43 -12.31 -9.49 -2.37
C LEU A 43 -13.56 -9.31 -1.49
N SER A 44 -14.52 -8.47 -1.91
CA SER A 44 -15.80 -8.34 -1.21
C SER A 44 -16.58 -9.64 -1.17
N ALA A 45 -16.63 -10.38 -2.28
CA ALA A 45 -17.30 -11.68 -2.35
C ALA A 45 -16.59 -12.74 -1.51
N VAL A 46 -15.25 -12.74 -1.51
CA VAL A 46 -14.44 -13.68 -0.72
C VAL A 46 -14.55 -13.42 0.78
N LEU A 47 -14.54 -12.15 1.19
CA LEU A 47 -14.66 -11.77 2.60
C LEU A 47 -16.08 -11.98 3.15
N ASP A 48 -17.09 -12.10 2.28
CA ASP A 48 -18.46 -12.51 2.61
C ASP A 48 -19.04 -11.80 3.84
N GLY A 49 -19.11 -10.48 3.78
CA GLY A 49 -19.66 -9.66 4.87
C GLY A 49 -18.73 -9.49 6.09
N ARG A 50 -17.51 -10.05 6.09
CA ARG A 50 -16.51 -9.77 7.12
C ARG A 50 -16.17 -8.28 7.12
N THR A 51 -16.27 -7.65 8.29
CA THR A 51 -15.87 -6.27 8.49
C THR A 51 -14.35 -6.16 8.65
N ILE A 52 -13.79 -5.08 8.12
CA ILE A 52 -12.39 -4.69 8.32
C ILE A 52 -12.32 -3.21 8.68
N GLN A 53 -11.26 -2.87 9.40
CA GLN A 53 -11.03 -1.48 9.80
C GLN A 53 -10.51 -0.63 8.64
N PHE A 54 -11.15 0.52 8.42
CA PHE A 54 -10.68 1.57 7.54
C PHE A 54 -10.28 2.80 8.34
N ARG A 55 -9.12 3.35 8.00
CA ARG A 55 -8.67 4.68 8.40
C ARG A 55 -9.22 5.73 7.44
N LEU A 56 -9.75 6.82 7.97
CA LEU A 56 -10.29 7.93 7.21
C LEU A 56 -9.39 9.16 7.32
N GLY A 57 -9.15 9.81 6.19
CA GLY A 57 -8.53 11.13 6.18
C GLY A 57 -9.13 12.02 5.11
N LEU A 58 -8.76 13.30 5.14
CA LEU A 58 -9.27 14.30 4.23
C LEU A 58 -8.50 14.29 2.91
N LYS A 59 -9.19 14.53 1.80
CA LYS A 59 -8.62 14.79 0.47
C LYS A 59 -8.07 16.23 0.36
N THR A 60 -7.58 16.80 1.44
CA THR A 60 -7.02 18.16 1.49
C THR A 60 -5.50 18.12 1.43
N VAL A 61 -4.93 19.16 0.83
CA VAL A 61 -3.48 19.35 0.73
C VAL A 61 -3.03 20.25 1.89
N ASP A 62 -2.93 19.66 3.08
CA ASP A 62 -2.37 20.34 4.27
C ASP A 62 -0.83 20.43 4.16
N LEU A 63 -0.19 21.27 4.97
CA LEU A 63 1.26 21.35 5.12
C LEU A 63 1.83 20.25 6.02
N VAL A 64 0.98 19.63 6.84
CA VAL A 64 1.35 18.57 7.78
C VAL A 64 0.83 17.22 7.29
N PRO A 65 1.62 16.13 7.37
CA PRO A 65 1.12 14.79 7.08
C PRO A 65 -0.10 14.43 7.93
N GLN A 66 -1.06 13.72 7.33
CA GLN A 66 -2.18 13.13 8.05
C GLN A 66 -1.74 11.81 8.71
N PHE A 67 -1.10 11.94 9.88
CA PHE A 67 -0.71 10.81 10.70
C PHE A 67 -1.92 10.03 11.23
N GLU A 68 -1.74 8.73 11.39
CA GLU A 68 -2.77 7.77 11.81
C GLU A 68 -3.47 8.15 13.12
N THR A 69 -2.74 8.75 14.07
CA THR A 69 -3.28 9.21 15.36
C THR A 69 -4.24 10.40 15.25
N ARG A 70 -4.31 11.05 14.09
CA ARG A 70 -5.23 12.16 13.81
C ARG A 70 -6.38 11.77 12.89
N CYS A 71 -6.40 10.51 12.44
CA CYS A 71 -7.44 9.99 11.57
C CYS A 71 -8.63 9.44 12.37
N SER A 72 -9.79 9.42 11.73
CA SER A 72 -10.95 8.67 12.22
C SER A 72 -10.90 7.24 11.69
N TYR A 73 -11.63 6.33 12.33
CA TYR A 73 -11.69 4.92 11.94
C TYR A 73 -13.14 4.43 11.89
N VAL A 74 -13.42 3.51 10.97
CA VAL A 74 -14.69 2.79 10.89
C VAL A 74 -14.41 1.32 10.65
N GLU A 75 -15.24 0.45 11.22
CA GLU A 75 -15.32 -0.96 10.83
C GLU A 75 -16.40 -1.09 9.77
N ALA A 76 -16.06 -1.62 8.60
CA ALA A 76 -17.01 -1.75 7.49
C ALA A 76 -16.68 -2.96 6.62
N THR A 77 -17.66 -3.44 5.88
CA THR A 77 -17.46 -4.44 4.83
C THR A 77 -16.84 -3.81 3.59
N LEU A 78 -16.22 -4.64 2.73
CA LEU A 78 -15.77 -4.15 1.41
C LEU A 78 -16.93 -3.73 0.50
N GLU A 79 -18.12 -4.30 0.70
CA GLU A 79 -19.33 -3.90 -0.03
C GLU A 79 -19.73 -2.46 0.32
N GLU A 80 -19.79 -2.13 1.61
CA GLU A 80 -20.08 -0.76 2.07
C GLU A 80 -19.02 0.22 1.58
N PHE A 81 -17.73 -0.17 1.60
CA PHE A 81 -16.64 0.64 1.04
C PHE A 81 -16.79 0.86 -0.47
N LEU A 82 -17.20 -0.16 -1.23
CA LEU A 82 -17.44 -0.07 -2.68
C LEU A 82 -18.62 0.86 -3.00
N VAL A 83 -19.72 0.75 -2.25
CA VAL A 83 -20.88 1.64 -2.39
C VAL A 83 -20.46 3.08 -2.10
N TRP A 84 -19.77 3.32 -0.98
CA TRP A 84 -19.29 4.64 -0.60
C TRP A 84 -18.33 5.25 -1.64
N SER A 85 -17.35 4.47 -2.10
CA SER A 85 -16.35 4.92 -3.08
C SER A 85 -16.87 5.09 -4.50
N SER A 86 -18.08 4.62 -4.80
CA SER A 86 -18.78 4.90 -6.06
C SER A 86 -19.31 6.34 -6.16
N GLY A 87 -19.22 7.12 -5.08
CA GLY A 87 -19.69 8.50 -5.00
C GLY A 87 -21.19 8.63 -4.75
N GLN A 88 -21.90 7.52 -4.54
CA GLN A 88 -23.30 7.54 -4.14
C GLN A 88 -23.45 8.02 -2.69
N PRO A 89 -24.45 8.85 -2.37
CA PRO A 89 -24.72 9.26 -0.99
C PRO A 89 -25.05 8.03 -0.12
N CYS A 90 -24.23 7.78 0.91
CA CYS A 90 -24.54 6.77 1.92
C CYS A 90 -25.40 7.40 3.02
N LEU A 91 -26.72 7.16 2.98
CA LEU A 91 -27.65 7.68 4.00
C LEU A 91 -27.60 6.89 5.32
N SER A 92 -26.95 5.73 5.32
CA SER A 92 -26.79 4.85 6.47
C SER A 92 -25.46 4.08 6.39
N GLY A 93 -25.11 3.40 7.48
CA GLY A 93 -23.90 2.58 7.57
C GLY A 93 -22.64 3.34 8.05
N PRO A 94 -21.51 2.63 8.16
CA PRO A 94 -20.30 3.15 8.81
C PRO A 94 -19.72 4.41 8.16
N PHE A 95 -19.92 4.58 6.85
CA PHE A 95 -19.42 5.72 6.09
C PHE A 95 -20.38 6.91 5.99
N SER A 96 -21.57 6.84 6.59
CA SER A 96 -22.64 7.86 6.42
C SER A 96 -22.23 9.29 6.83
N CYS A 97 -21.28 9.44 7.75
CA CYS A 97 -20.75 10.74 8.18
C CYS A 97 -19.58 11.27 7.31
N TYR A 98 -19.18 10.53 6.27
CA TYR A 98 -17.97 10.81 5.49
C TYR A 98 -18.30 10.93 4.00
N GLU A 99 -18.33 12.15 3.46
CA GLU A 99 -18.55 12.36 2.03
C GLU A 99 -17.34 11.90 1.21
N TYR A 100 -17.55 11.04 0.21
CA TYR A 100 -16.47 10.53 -0.66
C TYR A 100 -15.68 11.65 -1.37
N SER A 101 -16.31 12.77 -1.69
CA SER A 101 -15.64 13.94 -2.29
C SER A 101 -14.61 14.58 -1.34
N ARG A 102 -14.77 14.42 -0.03
CA ARG A 102 -13.96 15.07 1.00
C ARG A 102 -13.02 14.13 1.72
N TYR A 103 -13.37 12.84 1.81
CA TYR A 103 -12.61 11.85 2.54
C TYR A 103 -12.06 10.76 1.63
N TRP A 104 -10.88 10.24 1.98
CA TRP A 104 -10.39 8.96 1.53
C TRP A 104 -10.48 7.95 2.66
N ALA A 105 -10.59 6.66 2.32
CA ALA A 105 -10.57 5.56 3.26
C ALA A 105 -9.44 4.59 2.90
N TYR A 106 -8.77 4.03 3.91
CA TYR A 106 -7.64 3.14 3.73
C TYR A 106 -7.65 2.01 4.76
N ALA A 107 -7.81 0.78 4.28
CA ALA A 107 -7.58 -0.43 5.03
C ALA A 107 -6.13 -0.87 4.83
N ASP A 108 -5.24 -0.40 5.70
CA ASP A 108 -3.82 -0.72 5.74
C ASP A 108 -3.51 -1.88 6.70
N TYR A 109 -2.37 -2.54 6.46
CA TYR A 109 -1.82 -3.64 7.27
C TYR A 109 -2.79 -4.80 7.53
N LYS A 110 -3.60 -5.17 6.53
CA LYS A 110 -4.50 -6.33 6.65
C LYS A 110 -3.72 -7.60 6.40
N TYR A 111 -3.29 -8.27 7.47
CA TYR A 111 -2.55 -9.54 7.38
C TYR A 111 -3.40 -10.61 6.68
N VAL A 112 -2.94 -11.07 5.51
CA VAL A 112 -3.65 -12.04 4.66
C VAL A 112 -3.98 -13.30 5.44
N ALA A 113 -3.05 -13.79 6.28
CA ALA A 113 -3.27 -14.95 7.15
C ALA A 113 -4.44 -14.80 8.14
N ARG A 114 -4.78 -13.57 8.56
CA ARG A 114 -5.88 -13.30 9.50
C ARG A 114 -7.20 -13.07 8.76
N ILE A 115 -7.18 -12.28 7.69
CA ILE A 115 -8.40 -11.94 6.95
C ILE A 115 -8.97 -13.10 6.14
N PHE A 116 -8.14 -14.08 5.77
CA PHE A 116 -8.53 -15.31 5.07
C PHE A 116 -8.19 -16.57 5.89
N GLU A 117 -8.23 -16.49 7.22
CA GLU A 117 -7.94 -17.64 8.10
C GLU A 117 -8.82 -18.87 7.80
N ASP A 118 -10.06 -18.62 7.34
CA ASP A 118 -11.07 -19.61 6.97
C ASP A 118 -10.98 -20.07 5.50
N LYS A 119 -10.08 -19.47 4.71
CA LYS A 119 -9.91 -19.71 3.26
C LYS A 119 -8.44 -19.90 2.89
N PRO A 120 -7.75 -20.93 3.44
CA PRO A 120 -6.31 -21.10 3.30
C PRO A 120 -5.84 -21.33 1.85
N GLU A 121 -6.72 -21.76 0.95
CA GLU A 121 -6.44 -21.91 -0.48
C GLU A 121 -5.99 -20.60 -1.13
N ILE A 122 -6.49 -19.46 -0.64
CA ILE A 122 -6.17 -18.11 -1.14
C ILE A 122 -4.69 -17.77 -0.94
N PHE A 123 -4.01 -18.41 0.03
CA PHE A 123 -2.59 -18.15 0.24
C PHE A 123 -1.74 -18.55 -0.98
N GLN A 124 -2.20 -19.47 -1.83
CA GLN A 124 -1.48 -19.91 -3.03
C GLN A 124 -1.55 -18.91 -4.19
N ASP A 125 -2.42 -17.91 -4.10
CA ASP A 125 -2.58 -16.89 -5.14
C ASP A 125 -1.38 -15.93 -5.23
N VAL A 126 -0.61 -15.83 -4.13
CA VAL A 126 0.61 -15.02 -4.01
C VAL A 126 1.82 -15.96 -4.07
N ARG A 127 2.57 -15.90 -5.17
CA ARG A 127 3.62 -16.88 -5.50
C ARG A 127 5.03 -16.36 -5.25
N TRP A 128 5.41 -16.20 -3.99
CA TRP A 128 6.76 -15.76 -3.59
C TRP A 128 7.92 -16.60 -4.17
N SER A 129 7.65 -17.85 -4.58
CA SER A 129 8.61 -18.69 -5.30
C SER A 129 9.14 -18.04 -6.57
N ASP A 130 8.36 -17.21 -7.26
CA ASP A 130 8.79 -16.53 -8.50
C ASP A 130 9.85 -15.45 -8.25
N PHE A 131 9.93 -14.94 -7.03
CA PHE A 131 11.01 -14.06 -6.56
C PHE A 131 12.10 -14.83 -5.81
N GLY A 132 12.10 -16.17 -5.87
CA GLY A 132 13.11 -17.04 -5.26
C GLY A 132 13.02 -17.17 -3.73
N PHE A 133 11.82 -16.99 -3.19
CA PHE A 133 11.52 -17.25 -1.77
C PHE A 133 10.57 -18.44 -1.62
N PRO A 134 11.01 -19.68 -1.94
CA PRO A 134 10.17 -20.87 -1.77
C PRO A 134 9.82 -21.08 -0.30
N GLY A 135 8.63 -21.62 -0.03
CA GLY A 135 8.10 -21.81 1.32
C GLY A 135 7.40 -20.57 1.91
N ARG A 136 7.38 -19.44 1.19
CA ARG A 136 6.51 -18.29 1.48
C ARG A 136 5.30 -18.30 0.54
N SER A 137 4.20 -17.75 1.02
CA SER A 137 2.90 -17.67 0.34
C SER A 137 2.19 -16.36 0.70
N GLY A 138 0.94 -16.22 0.29
CA GLY A 138 0.06 -15.14 0.76
C GLY A 138 -0.01 -15.06 2.28
N LYS A 139 0.19 -16.17 3.01
CA LYS A 139 0.15 -16.20 4.48
C LYS A 139 1.12 -15.21 5.14
N GLU A 140 2.30 -15.00 4.58
CA GLU A 140 3.31 -14.06 5.09
C GLU A 140 3.14 -12.63 4.53
N SER A 141 2.04 -12.37 3.83
CA SER A 141 1.78 -11.11 3.12
C SER A 141 0.74 -10.26 3.83
N THR A 142 0.75 -8.97 3.51
CA THR A 142 -0.22 -7.98 3.96
C THR A 142 -0.96 -7.40 2.76
N LEU A 143 -2.20 -6.99 2.98
CA LEU A 143 -3.11 -6.43 1.99
C LEU A 143 -3.41 -4.98 2.35
N TRP A 144 -3.42 -4.12 1.34
CA TRP A 144 -3.78 -2.71 1.45
C TRP A 144 -4.87 -2.39 0.44
N ILE A 145 -5.99 -1.83 0.92
CA ILE A 145 -7.13 -1.45 0.10
C ILE A 145 -7.45 0.01 0.40
N GLY A 146 -7.43 0.88 -0.61
CA GLY A 146 -7.66 2.31 -0.41
C GLY A 146 -8.47 2.92 -1.53
N SER A 147 -9.23 3.96 -1.21
CA SER A 147 -9.86 4.81 -2.21
C SER A 147 -8.87 5.77 -2.84
N GLU A 148 -9.29 6.48 -3.89
CA GLU A 148 -8.53 7.61 -4.43
C GLU A 148 -8.16 8.61 -3.33
N GLY A 149 -6.91 9.07 -3.34
CA GLY A 149 -6.36 10.00 -2.35
C GLY A 149 -5.82 9.36 -1.07
N ALA A 150 -6.13 8.08 -0.80
CA ALA A 150 -5.57 7.35 0.33
C ALA A 150 -4.04 7.31 0.23
N ASN A 151 -3.37 7.60 1.34
CA ASN A 151 -1.91 7.72 1.38
C ASN A 151 -1.33 7.29 2.72
N THR A 152 -0.03 7.00 2.70
CA THR A 152 0.78 6.74 3.88
C THR A 152 1.82 7.85 3.98
N PRO A 153 1.96 8.53 5.14
CA PRO A 153 3.06 9.45 5.38
C PRO A 153 4.42 8.81 5.05
N CYS A 154 5.35 9.61 4.54
CA CYS A 154 6.68 9.11 4.18
C CYS A 154 7.38 8.52 5.42
N HIS A 155 7.91 7.31 5.29
CA HIS A 155 8.59 6.60 6.36
C HIS A 155 9.66 5.66 5.78
N LEU A 156 10.56 5.23 6.65
CA LEU A 156 11.49 4.14 6.44
C LEU A 156 11.02 2.95 7.27
N ASP A 157 10.79 1.80 6.61
CA ASP A 157 10.62 0.52 7.28
C ASP A 157 11.97 0.01 7.80
N SER A 158 12.02 -0.44 9.06
CA SER A 158 13.27 -0.86 9.70
C SER A 158 13.72 -2.29 9.37
N TYR A 159 12.99 -3.03 8.53
CA TYR A 159 13.25 -4.43 8.25
C TYR A 159 13.33 -4.75 6.74
N GLY A 160 14.50 -5.20 6.29
CA GLY A 160 14.67 -5.95 5.03
C GLY A 160 14.35 -5.16 3.77
N CYS A 161 13.75 -5.86 2.79
CA CYS A 161 13.29 -5.30 1.52
C CYS A 161 11.80 -5.60 1.32
N ASN A 162 11.07 -4.66 0.73
CA ASN A 162 9.66 -4.83 0.40
C ASN A 162 9.50 -5.15 -1.08
N LEU A 163 8.62 -6.11 -1.38
CA LEU A 163 8.08 -6.35 -2.73
C LEU A 163 6.58 -6.06 -2.68
N VAL A 164 6.09 -5.18 -3.54
CA VAL A 164 4.71 -4.69 -3.48
C VAL A 164 4.02 -4.86 -4.82
N LEU A 165 3.11 -5.83 -4.90
CA LEU A 165 2.30 -6.04 -6.08
C LEU A 165 1.13 -5.04 -6.12
N GLN A 166 1.05 -4.23 -7.18
CA GLN A 166 -0.16 -3.45 -7.46
C GLN A 166 -1.18 -4.34 -8.18
N VAL A 167 -2.30 -4.65 -7.54
CA VAL A 167 -3.35 -5.51 -8.11
C VAL A 167 -4.40 -4.70 -8.87
N GLN A 168 -4.99 -3.70 -8.23
CA GLN A 168 -6.06 -2.87 -8.81
C GLN A 168 -5.75 -1.38 -8.65
N GLY A 169 -6.06 -0.59 -9.67
CA GLY A 169 -5.81 0.85 -9.66
C GLY A 169 -4.33 1.19 -9.83
N ARG A 170 -3.94 2.43 -9.54
CA ARG A 170 -2.56 2.92 -9.64
C ARG A 170 -2.15 3.58 -8.33
N LYS A 171 -0.92 3.36 -7.89
CA LYS A 171 -0.35 4.00 -6.69
C LYS A 171 0.95 4.71 -7.04
N ARG A 172 1.04 5.99 -6.69
CA ARG A 172 2.26 6.78 -6.83
C ARG A 172 3.13 6.61 -5.59
N TRP A 173 4.39 6.31 -5.81
CA TRP A 173 5.43 6.15 -4.80
C TRP A 173 6.44 7.28 -4.94
N HIS A 174 6.81 7.87 -3.80
CA HIS A 174 7.90 8.82 -3.66
C HIS A 174 8.94 8.16 -2.76
N LEU A 175 10.07 7.77 -3.35
CA LEU A 175 11.13 7.02 -2.68
C LEU A 175 12.36 7.90 -2.59
N PHE A 176 12.93 8.00 -1.40
CA PHE A 176 14.11 8.83 -1.14
C PHE A 176 15.27 7.91 -0.74
N PRO A 177 16.50 8.15 -1.24
CA PRO A 177 17.65 7.36 -0.85
C PRO A 177 17.95 7.54 0.66
N PRO A 178 18.53 6.55 1.33
CA PRO A 178 18.88 6.66 2.75
C PRO A 178 19.78 7.87 3.09
N GLY A 179 20.58 8.34 2.14
CA GLY A 179 21.42 9.54 2.29
C GLY A 179 20.62 10.83 2.53
N ASP A 180 19.34 10.86 2.16
CA ASP A 180 18.46 12.02 2.32
C ASP A 180 17.75 12.05 3.68
N THR A 181 17.99 11.07 4.56
CA THR A 181 17.24 10.92 5.83
C THR A 181 17.21 12.21 6.65
N SER A 182 18.32 12.95 6.73
CA SER A 182 18.39 14.22 7.48
C SER A 182 17.51 15.31 6.86
N PHE A 183 17.38 15.36 5.53
CA PHE A 183 16.55 16.31 4.79
C PHE A 183 15.05 15.99 4.90
N LEU A 184 14.70 14.77 5.31
CA LEU A 184 13.33 14.32 5.55
C LEU A 184 12.82 14.62 6.96
N TYR A 185 13.64 15.20 7.85
CA TYR A 185 13.26 15.56 9.22
C TYR A 185 12.63 14.40 9.99
N PRO A 186 13.40 13.35 10.32
CA PRO A 186 12.87 12.10 10.84
C PRO A 186 12.20 12.29 12.21
N THR A 187 11.17 11.49 12.47
CA THR A 187 10.43 11.50 13.72
C THR A 187 9.89 10.12 14.06
N ARG A 188 9.92 9.80 15.35
CA ARG A 188 9.21 8.66 15.95
C ARG A 188 8.01 9.16 16.78
N ILE A 189 7.33 10.20 16.31
CA ILE A 189 6.14 10.75 16.99
C ILE A 189 4.94 10.62 16.05
N PRO A 190 3.86 9.95 16.48
CA PRO A 190 3.74 9.14 17.72
C PRO A 190 4.76 7.98 17.76
N TYR A 191 5.10 7.50 18.95
CA TYR A 191 6.08 6.41 19.10
C TYR A 191 5.61 5.17 18.33
N GLU A 192 6.46 4.72 17.42
CA GLU A 192 6.24 3.55 16.60
C GLU A 192 7.60 2.82 16.49
N GLU A 193 7.58 1.49 16.64
CA GLU A 193 8.80 0.69 16.80
C GLU A 193 9.46 0.35 15.45
N SER A 194 8.66 0.14 14.41
CA SER A 194 9.06 -0.44 13.12
C SER A 194 9.40 0.56 12.03
N SER A 195 9.14 1.84 12.23
CA SER A 195 9.12 2.89 11.22
C SER A 195 9.68 4.20 11.76
N ILE A 196 10.43 4.90 10.90
CA ILE A 196 10.86 6.27 11.15
C ILE A 196 10.16 7.15 10.12
N PHE A 197 9.24 7.99 10.58
CA PHE A 197 8.44 8.87 9.73
C PHE A 197 9.18 10.16 9.37
N SER A 198 8.81 10.77 8.26
CA SER A 198 9.15 12.14 7.91
C SER A 198 8.15 13.10 8.54
N LYS A 199 8.61 14.23 9.10
CA LYS A 199 7.71 15.33 9.50
C LYS A 199 7.15 16.10 8.30
N VAL A 200 7.70 15.89 7.10
CA VAL A 200 7.37 16.65 5.90
C VAL A 200 6.19 15.99 5.19
N ASN A 201 5.18 16.79 4.82
CA ASN A 201 4.22 16.35 3.83
C ASN A 201 4.88 16.37 2.44
N VAL A 202 5.27 15.21 1.93
CA VAL A 202 5.95 15.09 0.63
C VAL A 202 5.11 15.63 -0.54
N ALA A 203 3.78 15.54 -0.45
CA ALA A 203 2.89 16.08 -1.49
C ALA A 203 2.78 17.61 -1.46
N ASN A 204 3.07 18.24 -0.32
CA ASN A 204 3.03 19.70 -0.13
C ASN A 204 3.98 20.15 0.99
N PRO A 205 5.29 20.20 0.70
CA PRO A 205 6.30 20.42 1.73
C PRO A 205 6.29 21.87 2.23
N ASP A 206 6.22 22.05 3.56
CA ASP A 206 6.43 23.36 4.19
C ASP A 206 7.92 23.72 4.21
N LEU A 207 8.41 24.31 3.12
CA LEU A 207 9.82 24.68 2.97
C LEU A 207 10.26 25.85 3.86
N LYS A 208 9.33 26.55 4.54
CA LYS A 208 9.70 27.54 5.56
C LYS A 208 10.11 26.84 6.84
N ARG A 209 9.39 25.77 7.19
CA ARG A 209 9.68 24.94 8.38
C ARG A 209 10.74 23.87 8.13
N PHE A 210 10.81 23.35 6.91
CA PHE A 210 11.65 22.23 6.50
C PHE A 210 12.51 22.60 5.27
N PRO A 211 13.37 23.64 5.35
CA PRO A 211 14.10 24.15 4.18
C PRO A 211 15.04 23.13 3.52
N GLU A 212 15.64 22.22 4.30
CA GLU A 212 16.58 21.20 3.81
C GLU A 212 15.91 20.16 2.92
N PHE A 213 14.57 20.05 2.94
CA PHE A 213 13.83 19.14 2.06
C PHE A 213 14.09 19.43 0.57
N ARG A 214 14.48 20.67 0.22
CA ARG A 214 14.89 21.05 -1.15
C ARG A 214 16.10 20.28 -1.67
N ASN A 215 16.90 19.72 -0.75
CA ASN A 215 18.12 18.97 -1.08
C ASN A 215 17.85 17.47 -1.30
N THR A 216 16.59 17.03 -1.19
CA THR A 216 16.21 15.62 -1.43
C THR A 216 16.20 15.26 -2.92
N THR A 217 16.49 14.01 -3.22
CA THR A 217 16.43 13.39 -4.54
C THR A 217 15.36 12.31 -4.54
N ALA A 218 14.14 12.67 -4.96
CA ALA A 218 13.03 11.73 -5.04
C ALA A 218 13.10 10.85 -6.30
N HIS A 219 13.05 9.53 -6.13
CA HIS A 219 12.64 8.60 -7.17
C HIS A 219 11.11 8.47 -7.15
N VAL A 220 10.45 8.95 -8.20
CA VAL A 220 8.99 8.94 -8.29
C VAL A 220 8.54 7.93 -9.34
N VAL A 221 7.70 6.98 -8.93
CA VAL A 221 7.15 5.96 -9.82
C VAL A 221 5.66 5.78 -9.57
N THR A 222 4.91 5.42 -10.60
CA THR A 222 3.50 5.03 -10.46
C THR A 222 3.36 3.58 -10.87
N LEU A 223 3.11 2.71 -9.88
CA LEU A 223 2.85 1.30 -10.12
C LEU A 223 1.45 1.14 -10.73
N SER A 224 1.40 0.37 -11.81
CA SER A 224 0.19 -0.05 -12.52
C SER A 224 -0.14 -1.51 -12.20
N PRO A 225 -1.38 -1.97 -12.43
CA PRO A 225 -1.77 -3.36 -12.19
C PRO A 225 -0.78 -4.37 -12.81
N GLY A 226 -0.35 -5.35 -12.02
CA GLY A 226 0.61 -6.39 -12.43
C GLY A 226 2.08 -6.03 -12.24
N GLN A 227 2.40 -4.78 -11.90
CA GLN A 227 3.77 -4.37 -11.56
C GLN A 227 4.06 -4.63 -10.08
N VAL A 228 5.28 -5.08 -9.82
CA VAL A 228 5.87 -5.29 -8.48
C VAL A 228 6.99 -4.30 -8.24
#